data_AF-A0AA39SCX0-F1
#
_entry.id   AF-A0AA39SCX0-F1
#
_cell.length_a   1.000
_cell.length_b   1.000
_cell.length_c   1.000
_cell.angle_alpha   90.00
_cell.angle_beta   90.00
_cell.angle_gamma   90.00
#
_symmetry.space_group_name_H-M   'P 1'
#
loop_
_entity.id
_entity.type
_entity.pdbx_description
1 polymer ?
#
loop_
_entity_poly.entity_id
_entity_poly.type
_entity_poly.pdbx_seq_one_letter_code
_entity_poly.pdbx_strand_id
1 'polypeptide(L)' 'MIHPAVQDKTNFITGQGLYCYKVMPFGLKNAGATYQRLVNKLFKQLIGRSMEVYIDDMISKSQMANQHPEELCQTF' A
#
# COMPACT_ATOMS: atom_id res chain seq x y z
N MET A 1 -2.64 8.29 -7.98
CA MET A 1 -4.01 8.75 -8.31
C MET A 1 -4.74 7.64 -9.05
N ILE A 2 -6.04 7.46 -8.81
CA ILE A 2 -6.86 6.56 -9.63
C ILE A 2 -7.14 7.22 -10.98
N HIS A 3 -7.18 6.43 -12.06
CA HIS A 3 -7.46 6.95 -13.39
C HIS A 3 -8.91 7.49 -13.42
N PRO A 4 -9.19 8.68 -13.99
CA PRO A 4 -10.52 9.28 -13.98
C PRO A 4 -11.63 8.36 -14.51
N ALA A 5 -11.36 7.60 -15.58
CA ALA A 5 -12.30 6.62 -16.15
C ALA A 5 -12.66 5.43 -15.23
N VAL A 6 -11.90 5.22 -14.15
CA VAL A 6 -12.15 4.17 -13.15
C VAL A 6 -12.82 4.75 -11.91
N GLN A 7 -12.67 6.05 -11.64
CA GLN A 7 -13.22 6.71 -10.45
C GLN A 7 -14.73 6.51 -10.31
N ASP A 8 -15.50 6.69 -11.38
CA ASP A 8 -16.95 6.52 -11.36
C ASP A 8 -17.37 5.06 -11.11
N LYS A 9 -16.49 4.09 -11.36
CA LYS A 9 -16.72 2.65 -11.12
C LYS A 9 -16.36 2.22 -9.70
N THR A 10 -15.84 3.13 -8.88
CA THR A 10 -15.52 2.90 -7.47
C THR A 10 -16.54 3.53 -6.53
N ASN A 11 -17.78 3.67 -7.00
CA ASN A 11 -18.84 4.29 -6.22
C ASN A 11 -19.39 3.34 -5.15
N PHE A 12 -19.79 3.91 -4.01
CA PHE A 12 -20.40 3.19 -2.90
C PHE A 12 -21.49 4.05 -2.24
N ILE A 13 -22.49 3.38 -1.69
CA ILE A 13 -23.65 4.03 -1.08
C ILE A 13 -23.48 4.04 0.44
N THR A 14 -23.68 5.21 1.05
CA THR A 14 -23.86 5.35 2.49
C THR A 14 -25.28 5.83 2.77
N GLY A 15 -25.72 5.81 4.04
CA GLY A 15 -27.02 6.39 4.42
C GLY A 15 -27.15 7.90 4.10
N GLN A 16 -26.04 8.56 3.76
CA GLN A 16 -25.98 9.99 3.45
C GLN A 16 -25.87 10.28 1.94
N GLY A 17 -25.63 9.28 1.09
CA GLY A 17 -25.55 9.46 -0.36
C GLY A 17 -24.57 8.55 -1.09
N LEU A 18 -24.28 8.90 -2.34
CA LEU A 18 -23.34 8.20 -3.22
C LEU A 18 -21.97 8.87 -3.17
N TYR A 19 -20.93 8.09 -2.91
CA TYR A 19 -19.54 8.55 -2.84
C TYR A 19 -18.67 7.75 -3.81
N CYS A 20 -17.57 8.34 -4.29
CA CYS A 20 -16.56 7.65 -5.10
C CYS A 20 -15.16 7.93 -4.56
N TYR A 21 -14.23 6.99 -4.79
CA TYR A 21 -12.86 7.12 -4.31
C TYR A 21 -12.02 8.03 -5.22
N LYS A 22 -11.36 9.04 -4.65
CA LYS A 22 -10.43 9.94 -5.39
C LYS A 22 -9.02 9.37 -5.55
N VAL A 23 -8.67 8.40 -4.71
CA VAL A 23 -7.41 7.65 -4.76
C VAL A 23 -7.74 6.17 -4.88
N MET A 24 -6.78 5.35 -5.26
CA MET A 24 -7.02 3.92 -5.44
C MET A 24 -7.41 3.29 -4.09
N PRO A 25 -8.63 2.77 -3.92
CA PRO A 25 -8.99 2.06 -2.69
C PRO A 25 -8.35 0.68 -2.66
N PHE A 26 -8.06 0.20 -1.45
CA PHE A 26 -7.73 -1.19 -1.21
C PHE A 26 -8.92 -2.10 -1.54
N GLY A 27 -8.64 -3.32 -1.98
CA GLY A 27 -9.68 -4.28 -2.36
C GLY A 27 -10.14 -4.22 -3.82
N LEU A 28 -9.63 -3.29 -4.65
CA LEU A 28 -9.75 -3.44 -6.11
C LEU A 28 -8.83 -4.56 -6.59
N LYS A 29 -9.29 -5.35 -7.57
CA LYS A 29 -8.53 -6.48 -8.13
C LYS A 29 -7.09 -6.14 -8.54
N ASN A 30 -6.86 -4.92 -9.03
CA ASN A 30 -5.54 -4.47 -9.49
C ASN A 30 -4.88 -3.46 -8.54
N ALA A 31 -5.47 -3.20 -7.37
CA ALA A 31 -4.89 -2.29 -6.37
C ALA A 31 -3.55 -2.82 -5.88
N GLY A 32 -3.49 -4.09 -5.47
CA GLY A 32 -2.24 -4.72 -5.01
C GLY A 32 -1.11 -4.68 -6.02
N ALA A 33 -1.38 -4.93 -7.31
CA ALA A 33 -0.34 -4.84 -8.33
C ALA A 33 0.22 -3.41 -8.50
N THR A 34 -0.64 -2.39 -8.35
CA THR A 34 -0.23 -0.99 -8.43
C THR A 34 0.52 -0.57 -7.17
N TYR A 35 0.03 -0.97 -6.01
CA TYR A 35 0.66 -0.74 -4.71
C TYR A 35 2.04 -1.40 -4.64
N GLN A 36 2.14 -2.68 -4.99
CA GLN A 36 3.40 -3.41 -5.05
C GLN A 36 4.42 -2.76 -5.98
N ARG A 37 4.01 -2.26 -7.16
CA ARG A 37 4.92 -1.50 -8.06
C ARG A 37 5.45 -0.22 -7.40
N LEU A 38 4.62 0.48 -6.63
CA LEU A 38 5.02 1.69 -5.91
C LEU A 38 6.00 1.36 -4.78
N VAL A 39 5.65 0.38 -3.94
CA VAL A 39 6.48 -0.07 -2.81
C VAL A 39 7.82 -0.61 -3.30
N ASN A 40 7.85 -1.43 -4.35
CA ASN A 40 9.08 -1.91 -4.98
C ASN A 40 10.00 -0.79 -5.46
N LYS A 41 9.43 0.35 -5.89
CA LYS A 41 10.23 1.50 -6.35
C LYS A 41 10.78 2.31 -5.17
N LEU A 42 9.96 2.55 -4.14
CA LEU A 42 10.34 3.38 -2.99
C LEU A 42 11.31 2.64 -2.05
N PHE A 43 11.04 1.37 -1.78
CA PHE A 43 11.73 0.58 -0.77
C PHE A 43 12.67 -0.47 -1.36
N LYS A 44 13.11 -0.29 -2.61
CA LYS A 44 14.00 -1.21 -3.32
C LYS A 44 15.22 -1.67 -2.49
N GLN A 45 15.75 -0.79 -1.63
CA GLN A 45 16.93 -1.06 -0.81
C GLN A 45 16.61 -1.80 0.51
N LEU A 46 15.36 -1.74 0.98
CA LEU A 46 14.91 -2.39 2.22
C LEU A 46 14.28 -3.76 1.94
N ILE A 47 13.67 -3.94 0.76
CA ILE A 47 13.01 -5.19 0.35
C ILE A 47 14.02 -6.34 0.33
N GLY A 48 13.67 -7.44 1.01
CA GLY A 48 14.50 -8.63 1.19
C GLY A 48 15.52 -8.53 2.34
N ARG A 49 15.84 -7.32 2.82
CA ARG A 49 16.71 -7.10 3.98
C ARG A 49 15.91 -7.02 5.27
N SER A 50 15.22 -5.89 5.47
CA SER A 50 14.41 -5.59 6.66
C SER A 50 12.93 -5.44 6.33
N MET A 51 12.54 -5.62 5.06
CA MET A 51 11.17 -5.47 4.60
C MET A 51 10.77 -6.59 3.65
N GLU A 52 9.56 -7.12 3.83
CA GLU A 52 8.90 -8.04 2.92
C GLU A 52 7.56 -7.44 2.47
N VAL A 53 7.18 -7.65 1.22
CA VAL A 53 5.98 -7.04 0.63
C VAL A 53 5.11 -8.16 0.06
N TYR A 54 3.83 -8.18 0.42
CA TYR A 54 2.86 -9.15 -0.07
C TYR A 54 1.56 -8.47 -0.51
N ILE A 55 1.39 -8.30 -1.82
CA ILE A 55 0.22 -7.70 -2.49
C ILE A 55 -0.15 -6.32 -1.92
N ASP A 56 -0.93 -6.26 -0.85
CA ASP A 56 -1.41 -5.04 -0.21
C ASP A 56 -0.71 -4.76 1.14
N ASP A 57 0.00 -5.74 1.70
CA ASP A 57 0.65 -5.67 3.01
C ASP A 57 2.17 -5.51 2.89
N MET A 58 2.75 -4.80 3.86
CA MET A 58 4.19 -4.64 4.02
C MET A 58 4.58 -5.03 5.44
N ILE A 59 5.59 -5.88 5.57
CA ILE A 59 6.06 -6.40 6.84
C ILE A 59 7.49 -5.93 7.04
N SER A 60 7.73 -5.15 8.09
CA SER A 60 9.09 -4.83 8.55
C SER A 60 9.56 -5.91 9.51
N LYS A 61 10.74 -6.48 9.30
CA LYS A 61 11.31 -7.58 10.08
C LYS A 61 12.73 -7.26 10.50
N SER A 62 13.09 -7.65 11.72
CA SER A 62 14.41 -7.44 12.31
C SER A 62 14.90 -8.71 12.98
N GLN A 63 16.21 -8.96 12.99
CA GLN A 63 16.76 -10.15 13.65
C GLN A 63 16.74 -10.05 15.18
N MET A 64 16.91 -8.84 15.72
CA MET A 64 16.84 -8.57 17.16
C MET A 64 15.80 -7.50 17.46
N ALA A 65 15.09 -7.65 18.59
CA ALA A 65 14.03 -6.73 18.99
C ALA A 65 14.52 -5.28 19.19
N ASN A 66 15.77 -5.10 19.63
CA ASN A 66 16.38 -3.79 19.82
C ASN A 66 16.75 -3.07 18.51
N GLN A 67 16.89 -3.80 17.39
CA GLN A 67 17.15 -3.23 16.06
C GLN A 67 15.87 -2.81 15.33
N HIS A 68 14.72 -3.31 15.78
CA HIS A 68 13.43 -3.04 15.15
C HIS A 68 13.05 -1.55 15.08
N PRO A 69 13.30 -0.73 16.13
CA PRO A 69 13.03 0.71 16.05
C PRO A 69 13.85 1.41 14.95
N GLU A 70 15.12 1.02 14.75
CA GLU A 70 15.98 1.62 13.73
C GLU A 70 15.54 1.25 12.31
N GLU A 71 15.16 -0.02 12.09
CA GLU A 71 14.66 -0.47 10.79
C GLU A 71 13.30 0.11 10.44
N LEU A 72 12.43 0.31 11.44
CA LEU A 72 11.19 1.05 11.27
C LEU A 72 11.47 2.51 10.88
N CYS A 73 12.45 3.17 11.50
CA CYS A 73 12.81 4.55 11.15
C CYS A 73 13.36 4.70 9.71
N GLN A 74 13.94 3.65 9.13
CA GLN A 74 14.34 3.67 7.72
C GLN A 74 13.17 3.53 6.75
N THR A 75 12.02 3.06 7.25
CA THR A 75 10.82 2.78 6.48
C THR A 75 9.84 3.98 6.42
N PHE A 76 9.86 4.88 7.41
CA PHE A 76 8.92 5.99 7.58
C PHE A 76 9.64 7.35 7.62
#